data_AF-M6VJT1-F1
#
_entry.id   AF-M6VJT1-F1
#
_cell.length_a   1.000
_cell.length_b   1.000
_cell.length_c   1.000
_cell.angle_alpha   90.00
_cell.angle_beta   90.00
_cell.angle_gamma   90.00
#
_symmetry.space_group_name_H-M   'P 1'
#
loop_
_entity.id
_entity.type
_entity.pdbx_description
1 polymer ?
#
loop_
_entity_poly.entity_id
_entity_poly.type
_entity_poly.pdbx_seq_one_letter_code
_entity_poly.pdbx_strand_id
1 'polypeptide(L)'
;MILKIIFILPYIYFLNFEIYINFIEGYFMKEQTIRLRNAFLIGVIVAILEGLLVFLADPTASIWILIQGMLFWFSCGFVATLIEIGFSKMFSSIVLTELLNLPWYIALVVIPKQYSHLIPLIVASLIFGGIIGFLNRILKTPVLKLG
;
A
#
# COMPACT_ATOMS: atom_id res chain seq x y z
N MET A 1 27.56 -2.37 53.26
CA MET A 1 27.64 -3.03 51.94
C MET A 1 26.27 -3.35 51.34
N ILE A 2 25.29 -3.81 52.14
CA ILE A 2 23.92 -4.18 51.71
C ILE A 2 23.13 -3.01 51.10
N LEU A 3 23.29 -1.77 51.60
CA LEU A 3 22.54 -0.61 51.10
C LEU A 3 22.86 -0.22 49.63
N LYS A 4 24.09 -0.47 49.15
CA LYS A 4 24.48 -0.17 47.76
C LYS A 4 23.83 -1.12 46.76
N ILE A 5 23.58 -2.38 47.14
CA ILE A 5 22.99 -3.40 46.27
C ILE A 5 21.50 -3.11 46.00
N ILE A 6 20.78 -2.58 46.99
CA ILE A 6 19.34 -2.28 46.89
C ILE A 6 19.04 -1.18 45.86
N PHE A 7 19.93 -0.20 45.67
CA PHE A 7 19.76 0.86 44.67
C PHE A 7 20.24 0.48 43.26
N ILE A 8 21.16 -0.48 43.14
CA ILE A 8 21.70 -0.91 41.84
C ILE A 8 20.71 -1.76 41.05
N LEU A 9 19.96 -2.66 41.71
CA LEU A 9 18.97 -3.51 41.03
C LEU A 9 17.89 -2.70 40.29
N PRO A 10 17.15 -1.77 40.92
CA PRO A 10 16.10 -1.01 40.25
C PRO A 10 16.65 -0.13 39.13
N TYR A 11 17.87 0.40 39.27
CA TYR A 11 18.54 1.17 38.23
C TYR A 11 18.86 0.32 36.99
N ILE A 12 19.34 -0.91 37.17
CA ILE A 12 19.58 -1.85 36.05
C ILE A 12 18.27 -2.24 35.35
N TYR A 13 17.18 -2.45 36.10
CA TYR A 13 15.87 -2.71 35.50
C TYR A 13 15.36 -1.53 34.69
N PHE A 14 15.51 -0.31 35.20
CA PHE A 14 15.13 0.91 34.48
C PHE A 14 15.95 1.11 33.21
N LEU A 15 17.27 0.92 33.27
CA LEU A 15 18.16 1.03 32.11
C LEU A 15 17.82 -0.01 31.03
N ASN A 16 17.55 -1.26 31.43
CA ASN A 16 17.10 -2.30 30.51
C ASN A 16 15.74 -1.99 29.89
N PHE A 17 14.83 -1.37 30.64
CA PHE A 17 13.53 -0.93 30.13
C PHE A 17 13.66 0.20 29.10
N GLU A 18 14.52 1.19 29.35
CA GLU A 18 14.79 2.29 28.42
C GLU A 18 15.48 1.80 27.13
N ILE A 19 16.45 0.89 27.25
CA ILE A 19 17.07 0.21 26.10
C ILE A 19 16.02 -0.57 25.29
N TYR A 20 15.08 -1.23 25.97
CA TYR A 20 14.02 -1.99 25.33
C TYR A 20 13.02 -1.08 24.59
N ILE A 21 12.63 0.05 25.18
CA ILE A 21 11.78 1.05 24.51
C ILE A 21 12.48 1.60 23.27
N ASN A 22 13.73 2.06 23.41
CA ASN A 22 14.49 2.60 22.27
C ASN A 22 14.68 1.55 21.16
N PHE A 23 14.84 0.28 21.52
CA PHE A 23 14.92 -0.81 20.56
C PHE A 23 13.59 -1.04 19.82
N ILE A 24 12.46 -1.05 20.54
CA ILE A 24 11.12 -1.17 19.95
C ILE A 24 10.84 0.01 19.01
N GLU A 25 11.13 1.23 19.46
CA GLU A 25 10.90 2.45 18.69
C GLU A 25 11.75 2.45 17.41
N GLY A 26 13.04 2.09 17.51
CA GLY A 26 13.92 1.91 16.36
C GLY A 26 13.43 0.82 15.39
N TYR A 27 12.89 -0.29 15.89
CA TYR A 27 12.32 -1.35 15.06
C TYR A 27 11.05 -0.89 14.33
N PHE A 28 10.15 -0.21 15.04
CA PHE A 28 8.91 0.32 14.48
C PHE A 28 9.18 1.35 13.37
N MET A 29 10.11 2.27 13.59
CA MET A 29 10.54 3.26 12.59
C MET A 29 11.13 2.61 11.34
N LYS A 30 11.89 1.52 11.52
CA LYS A 30 12.43 0.73 10.41
C LYS A 30 11.32 0.06 9.59
N GLU A 31 10.32 -0.54 10.24
CA GLU A 31 9.18 -1.14 9.55
C GLU A 31 8.34 -0.12 8.78
N GLN A 32 8.05 1.04 9.38
CA GLN A 32 7.33 2.11 8.70
C GLN A 32 8.07 2.61 7.45
N THR A 33 9.39 2.75 7.56
CA THR A 33 10.24 3.15 6.42
C THR A 33 10.18 2.11 5.29
N ILE A 34 10.22 0.82 5.62
CA ILE A 34 10.08 -0.26 4.63
C ILE A 34 8.69 -0.23 3.98
N ARG A 35 7.63 0.00 4.76
CA ARG A 35 6.25 0.09 4.24
C ARG A 35 6.10 1.25 3.28
N LEU A 36 6.63 2.43 3.62
CA LEU A 36 6.59 3.61 2.76
C LEU A 36 7.38 3.39 1.46
N ARG A 37 8.58 2.81 1.57
CA ARG A 37 9.40 2.45 0.40
C ARG A 37 8.66 1.47 -0.51
N ASN A 38 8.10 0.40 0.06
CA ASN A 38 7.37 -0.60 -0.71
C ASN A 38 6.10 0.00 -1.35
N ALA A 39 5.37 0.86 -0.64
CA ALA A 39 4.20 1.56 -1.17
C ALA A 39 4.58 2.43 -2.38
N PHE A 40 5.68 3.18 -2.27
CA PHE A 40 6.19 3.99 -3.38
C PHE A 40 6.60 3.12 -4.57
N LEU A 41 7.37 2.06 -4.35
CA LEU A 41 7.81 1.15 -5.43
C LEU A 41 6.64 0.48 -6.14
N ILE A 42 5.67 -0.04 -5.37
CA ILE A 42 4.48 -0.69 -5.93
C ILE A 42 3.65 0.33 -6.71
N GLY A 43 3.45 1.54 -6.17
CA GLY A 43 2.78 2.63 -6.88
C GLY A 43 3.45 2.95 -8.21
N VAL A 44 4.78 3.09 -8.25
CA VAL A 44 5.53 3.36 -9.49
C VAL A 44 5.35 2.22 -10.51
N ILE A 45 5.46 0.96 -10.08
CA ILE A 45 5.29 -0.19 -10.97
C ILE A 45 3.91 -0.18 -11.62
N VAL A 46 2.86 0.00 -10.81
CA VAL A 46 1.46 -0.03 -11.28
C VAL A 46 1.16 1.18 -12.17
N ALA A 47 1.72 2.35 -11.87
CA ALA A 47 1.63 3.52 -12.75
C ALA A 47 2.28 3.28 -14.11
N ILE A 48 3.48 2.67 -14.15
CA ILE A 48 4.15 2.34 -15.41
C ILE A 48 3.33 1.32 -16.20
N LEU A 49 2.78 0.30 -15.53
CA LEU A 49 1.92 -0.69 -16.18
C LEU A 49 0.69 -0.04 -16.80
N GLU A 50 0.04 0.90 -16.11
CA GLU A 50 -1.06 1.67 -16.70
C GLU A 50 -0.61 2.48 -17.92
N GLY A 51 0.48 3.25 -17.78
CA GLY A 51 0.97 4.07 -18.88
C GLY A 51 1.27 3.24 -20.13
N LEU A 52 1.84 2.04 -19.94
CA LEU A 52 2.06 1.07 -21.01
C LEU A 52 0.75 0.53 -21.59
N LEU A 53 -0.22 0.17 -20.76
CA LEU A 53 -1.52 -0.33 -21.22
C LEU A 53 -2.27 0.73 -22.06
N VAL A 54 -2.35 1.96 -21.57
CA VAL A 54 -3.02 3.06 -22.27
C VAL A 54 -2.31 3.37 -23.58
N PHE A 55 -0.98 3.51 -23.56
CA PHE A 55 -0.21 3.81 -24.77
C PHE A 55 -0.31 2.70 -25.83
N LEU A 56 -0.33 1.44 -25.42
CA LEU A 56 -0.46 0.31 -26.34
C LEU A 56 -1.90 0.12 -26.86
N ALA A 57 -2.90 0.43 -26.03
CA ALA A 57 -4.31 0.33 -26.41
C ALA A 57 -4.76 1.47 -27.33
N ASP A 58 -4.30 2.69 -27.05
CA ASP A 58 -4.57 3.87 -27.86
C ASP A 58 -3.35 4.82 -27.86
N PRO A 59 -2.46 4.70 -28.86
CA PRO A 59 -1.30 5.59 -29.01
C PRO A 59 -1.67 7.05 -29.24
N THR A 60 -2.94 7.34 -29.57
CA THR A 60 -3.44 8.71 -29.80
C THR A 60 -4.04 9.34 -28.54
N ALA A 61 -4.10 8.59 -27.43
CA ALA A 61 -4.54 9.10 -26.15
C ALA A 61 -3.74 10.34 -25.74
N SER A 62 -4.43 11.36 -25.23
CA SER A 62 -3.76 12.59 -24.80
C SER A 62 -2.80 12.31 -23.64
N ILE A 63 -1.67 13.03 -23.63
CA ILE A 63 -0.69 12.99 -22.53
C ILE A 63 -1.37 13.23 -21.17
N TRP A 64 -2.40 14.07 -21.12
CA TRP A 64 -3.15 14.34 -19.89
C TRP A 64 -3.91 13.11 -19.37
N ILE A 65 -4.55 12.35 -20.25
CA ILE A 65 -5.24 11.10 -19.87
C ILE A 65 -4.22 10.09 -19.34
N LEU A 66 -3.06 9.97 -20.00
CA LEU A 66 -2.00 9.07 -19.59
C LEU A 66 -1.45 9.45 -18.20
N ILE A 67 -1.17 10.73 -17.96
CA ILE A 67 -0.73 11.22 -16.64
C ILE A 67 -1.80 10.97 -15.56
N GLN A 68 -3.06 11.25 -15.86
CA GLN A 68 -4.16 11.03 -14.91
C GLN A 68 -4.30 9.54 -14.53
N GLY A 69 -4.26 8.64 -15.52
CA GLY A 69 -4.27 7.19 -15.28
C GLY A 69 -3.08 6.74 -14.45
N MET A 70 -1.87 7.14 -14.84
CA MET A 70 -0.64 6.80 -14.10
C MET A 70 -0.68 7.27 -12.64
N LEU A 71 -1.13 8.51 -12.38
CA LEU A 71 -1.24 9.05 -11.02
C LEU A 71 -2.31 8.34 -10.20
N PHE A 72 -3.44 8.00 -10.83
CA PHE A 72 -4.50 7.24 -10.17
C PHE A 72 -4.00 5.85 -9.76
N TRP A 73 -3.35 5.12 -10.67
CA TRP A 73 -2.82 3.79 -10.41
C TRP A 73 -1.63 3.80 -9.44
N PHE A 74 -0.79 4.84 -9.50
CA PHE A 74 0.20 5.10 -8.45
C PHE A 74 -0.46 5.18 -7.07
N SER A 75 -1.53 5.98 -6.97
CA SER A 75 -2.26 6.19 -5.72
C SER A 75 -2.89 4.89 -5.23
N CYS A 76 -3.43 4.06 -6.13
CA CYS A 76 -3.95 2.74 -5.78
C CYS A 76 -2.87 1.83 -5.17
N GLY A 77 -1.72 1.70 -5.84
CA GLY A 77 -0.60 0.91 -5.33
C GLY A 77 -0.07 1.42 -3.98
N PHE A 78 0.00 2.74 -3.83
CA PHE A 78 0.46 3.39 -2.61
C PHE A 78 -0.51 3.15 -1.43
N VAL A 79 -1.79 3.49 -1.62
CA VAL A 79 -2.82 3.40 -0.58
C VAL A 79 -3.10 1.94 -0.20
N ALA A 80 -3.27 1.04 -1.18
CA ALA A 80 -3.52 -0.38 -0.92
C ALA A 80 -2.34 -1.07 -0.19
N THR A 81 -1.13 -0.52 -0.31
CA THR A 81 0.05 -1.00 0.41
C THR A 81 0.11 -0.47 1.85
N LEU A 82 -0.33 0.76 2.11
CA LEU A 82 -0.26 1.35 3.46
C LEU A 82 -1.44 0.97 4.35
N ILE A 83 -2.64 0.87 3.77
CA ILE A 83 -3.85 0.55 4.51
C ILE A 83 -3.89 -0.94 4.87
N GLU A 84 -4.38 -1.23 6.06
CA GLU A 84 -4.70 -2.57 6.53
C GLU A 84 -6.14 -2.61 7.00
N ILE A 85 -6.88 -3.60 6.48
CA ILE A 85 -8.30 -3.80 6.76
C ILE A 85 -8.56 -5.11 7.51
N GLY A 86 -7.53 -5.67 8.16
CA GLY A 86 -7.61 -6.92 8.94
C GLY A 86 -7.63 -8.21 8.11
N PHE A 87 -7.62 -8.14 6.78
CA PHE A 87 -7.54 -9.30 5.88
C PHE A 87 -6.10 -9.56 5.38
N SER A 88 -5.90 -10.68 4.69
CA SER A 88 -4.64 -10.96 3.99
C SER A 88 -4.30 -9.82 3.03
N LYS A 89 -3.00 -9.52 2.86
CA LYS A 89 -2.58 -8.38 2.03
C LYS A 89 -3.05 -8.51 0.59
N MET A 90 -3.05 -9.73 0.05
CA MET A 90 -3.57 -10.03 -1.29
C MET A 90 -5.05 -9.64 -1.43
N PHE A 91 -5.89 -10.11 -0.52
CA PHE A 91 -7.32 -9.82 -0.55
C PHE A 91 -7.60 -8.34 -0.30
N SER A 92 -6.89 -7.75 0.66
CA SER A 92 -6.99 -6.32 0.97
C SER A 92 -6.64 -5.46 -0.24
N SER A 93 -5.59 -5.80 -0.97
CA SER A 93 -5.20 -5.06 -2.17
C SER A 93 -6.27 -5.13 -3.25
N ILE A 94 -6.88 -6.30 -3.49
CA ILE A 94 -7.98 -6.44 -4.45
C ILE A 94 -9.17 -5.56 -4.06
N VAL A 95 -9.67 -5.72 -2.83
CA VAL A 95 -10.84 -4.98 -2.35
C VAL A 95 -10.60 -3.47 -2.34
N LEU A 96 -9.43 -3.03 -1.85
CA LEU A 96 -9.10 -1.59 -1.82
C LEU A 96 -8.97 -1.03 -3.23
N THR A 97 -8.45 -1.80 -4.18
CA THR A 97 -8.32 -1.34 -5.57
C THR A 97 -9.70 -1.17 -6.21
N GLU A 98 -10.63 -2.10 -6.02
CA GLU A 98 -12.03 -1.97 -6.45
C GLU A 98 -12.70 -0.73 -5.83
N LEU A 99 -12.52 -0.53 -4.53
CA LEU A 99 -13.08 0.63 -3.82
C LEU A 99 -12.52 1.96 -4.33
N LEU A 100 -11.21 2.03 -4.58
CA LEU A 100 -10.57 3.21 -5.13
C LEU A 100 -10.98 3.48 -6.58
N ASN A 101 -11.44 2.47 -7.31
CA ASN A 101 -11.89 2.58 -8.69
C ASN A 101 -13.38 2.98 -8.83
N LEU A 102 -14.14 3.03 -7.73
CA LEU A 102 -15.55 3.43 -7.74
C LEU A 102 -15.82 4.79 -8.43
N PRO A 103 -15.01 5.85 -8.24
CA PRO A 103 -15.21 7.11 -8.95
C PRO A 103 -15.17 6.95 -10.48
N TRP A 104 -14.29 6.07 -10.99
CA TRP A 104 -14.21 5.76 -12.41
C TRP A 104 -15.41 4.96 -12.90
N TYR A 105 -15.95 4.05 -12.10
CA TYR A 105 -17.19 3.36 -12.46
C TYR A 105 -18.34 4.35 -12.62
N ILE A 106 -18.45 5.33 -11.71
CA ILE A 106 -19.47 6.36 -11.81
C ILE A 106 -19.25 7.22 -13.06
N ALA A 107 -18.02 7.69 -13.28
CA ALA A 107 -17.69 8.60 -14.37
C ALA A 107 -17.77 7.96 -15.78
N LEU A 108 -17.38 6.70 -15.92
CA LEU A 108 -17.25 6.02 -17.22
C LEU A 108 -18.41 5.07 -17.53
N VAL A 109 -19.16 4.63 -16.52
CA VAL A 109 -20.26 3.66 -16.70
C VAL A 109 -21.59 4.29 -16.36
N VAL A 110 -21.75 4.82 -15.14
CA VAL A 110 -23.07 5.24 -14.62
C VAL A 110 -23.55 6.52 -15.29
N ILE A 111 -22.72 7.56 -15.30
CA ILE A 111 -23.07 8.88 -15.87
C ILE A 111 -23.31 8.79 -17.39
N PRO A 112 -22.39 8.23 -18.20
CA PRO A 112 -22.60 8.12 -19.65
C PRO A 112 -23.51 6.94 -20.04
N LYS A 113 -23.98 6.14 -19.08
CA LYS A 113 -24.82 4.94 -19.26
C LYS A 113 -24.17 3.85 -20.14
N GLN A 114 -22.85 3.77 -20.16
CA GLN A 114 -22.08 2.81 -20.96
C GLN A 114 -21.76 1.53 -20.16
N TYR A 115 -22.79 0.75 -19.84
CA TYR A 115 -22.66 -0.47 -19.03
C TYR A 115 -21.75 -1.54 -19.62
N SER A 116 -21.47 -1.49 -20.92
CA SER A 116 -20.48 -2.35 -21.58
C SER A 116 -19.06 -2.19 -21.02
N HIS A 117 -18.71 -1.03 -20.46
CA HIS A 117 -17.38 -0.79 -19.88
C HIS A 117 -17.23 -1.32 -18.45
N LEU A 118 -18.33 -1.68 -17.79
CA LEU A 118 -18.30 -2.11 -16.39
C LEU A 118 -17.45 -3.36 -16.18
N ILE A 119 -17.66 -4.39 -16.99
CA ILE A 119 -16.92 -5.65 -16.87
C ILE A 119 -15.42 -5.43 -17.12
N PRO A 120 -14.99 -4.77 -18.21
CA PRO A 120 -13.58 -4.42 -18.40
C PRO A 120 -12.97 -3.66 -17.22
N LEU A 121 -13.70 -2.69 -16.65
CA LEU A 121 -13.24 -1.89 -15.51
C LEU A 121 -13.03 -2.72 -14.25
N ILE A 122 -13.97 -3.60 -13.92
CA ILE A 122 -13.84 -4.54 -12.78
C ILE A 122 -12.68 -5.49 -13.02
N VAL A 123 -12.58 -6.07 -14.22
CA VAL A 123 -11.49 -7.01 -14.55
C VAL A 123 -10.12 -6.32 -14.45
N ALA A 124 -10.00 -5.07 -14.91
CA ALA A 124 -8.78 -4.30 -14.77
C ALA A 124 -8.41 -4.09 -13.30
N SER A 125 -9.34 -3.67 -12.45
CA SER A 125 -9.08 -3.49 -11.01
C SER A 125 -8.77 -4.79 -10.26
N LEU A 126 -9.38 -5.91 -10.64
CA LEU A 126 -9.01 -7.22 -10.11
C LEU A 126 -7.57 -7.58 -10.47
N ILE A 127 -7.17 -7.37 -11.74
CA ILE A 127 -5.81 -7.68 -12.21
C ILE A 127 -4.79 -6.80 -11.48
N PHE A 128 -4.99 -5.48 -11.47
CA PHE A 128 -4.07 -4.56 -10.80
C PHE A 128 -4.04 -4.76 -9.28
N GLY A 129 -5.20 -4.97 -8.65
CA GLY A 129 -5.28 -5.30 -7.23
C GLY A 129 -4.55 -6.60 -6.89
N GLY A 130 -4.64 -7.60 -7.77
CA GLY A 130 -3.86 -8.83 -7.69
C GLY A 130 -2.35 -8.60 -7.81
N ILE A 131 -1.92 -7.76 -8.77
CA ILE A 131 -0.51 -7.37 -8.94
C ILE A 131 0.01 -6.67 -7.68
N ILE A 132 -0.73 -5.70 -7.14
CA ILE A 132 -0.37 -4.98 -5.91
C ILE A 132 -0.23 -5.96 -4.74
N GLY A 133 -1.19 -6.88 -4.57
CA GLY A 133 -1.17 -7.89 -3.52
C GLY A 133 0.02 -8.84 -3.65
N PHE A 134 0.33 -9.25 -4.87
CA PHE A 134 1.47 -10.10 -5.19
C PHE A 134 2.81 -9.40 -4.93
N LEU A 135 2.96 -8.15 -5.36
CA LEU A 135 4.16 -7.35 -5.12
C LEU A 135 4.38 -7.10 -3.62
N ASN A 136 3.31 -6.86 -2.86
CA ASN A 136 3.39 -6.76 -1.40
C ASN A 136 3.95 -8.03 -0.75
N ARG A 137 3.58 -9.20 -1.27
CA ARG A 137 4.12 -10.49 -0.81
C ARG A 137 5.59 -10.66 -1.17
N ILE A 138 5.99 -10.32 -2.40
CA ILE A 138 7.39 -10.41 -2.86
C ILE A 138 8.29 -9.47 -2.05
N LEU A 139 7.86 -8.23 -1.86
CA LEU A 139 8.63 -7.21 -1.15
C LEU A 139 8.58 -7.38 0.38
N LYS A 140 7.91 -8.43 0.87
CA LYS A 140 7.74 -8.75 2.29
C LYS A 140 7.29 -7.52 3.09
N THR A 141 6.28 -6.81 2.59
CA THR A 141 5.77 -5.60 3.25
C THR A 141 5.33 -5.95 4.68
N PRO A 142 5.89 -5.28 5.70
CA PRO A 142 5.51 -5.51 7.09
C PRO A 142 4.01 -5.25 7.31
N VAL A 143 3.38 -6.15 8.06
CA VAL A 143 1.99 -6.01 8.50
C VAL A 143 1.99 -5.17 9.78
N LEU A 144 1.18 -4.12 9.82
CA LEU A 144 0.92 -3.33 11.01
C LEU A 144 0.24 -4.25 12.03
N LYS A 145 0.98 -4.64 13.07
CA LYS A 145 0.35 -5.20 14.26
C LYS A 145 -0.44 -4.08 14.89
N LEU A 146 -1.77 -4.10 14.73
CA LEU A 146 -2.67 -3.33 15.59
C LEU A 146 -2.41 -3.82 17.02
N GLY A 147 -1.72 -2.98 17.79
CA GLY A 147 -1.49 -3.18 19.23
C GLY A 147 -2.77 -3.02 20.02
#